data_AF-A0A924RWJ9-F1
#
_entry.id   AF-A0A924RWJ9-F1
#
_cell.length_a   1.000
_cell.length_b   1.000
_cell.length_c   1.000
_cell.angle_alpha   90.00
_cell.angle_beta   90.00
_cell.angle_gamma   90.00
#
_symmetry.space_group_name_H-M   'P 1'
#
loop_
_entity.id
_entity.type
_entity.pdbx_description
1 polymer ?
#
loop_
_entity_poly.entity_id
_entity_poly.type
_entity_poly.pdbx_seq_one_letter_code
_entity_poly.pdbx_strand_id
1 'polypeptide(L)'
;MKKIIMKKAQNILAGLFIIAVSASCTNGATKNQVKSAESTQAMASKENLNEDMASINHSAFDKLLKKNVSDNGKVDYASFVKDKAALEDYVTSLTKMNPAKLSKNEQTAYWINAYNASVIDKVVRNYPTKSILKIDGGKAFDATLPYKFNGESLSLNDIEKKKLMGSDLFDGRIHFAVNCAAV
;
A
#
# COMPACT_ATOMS: atom_id res chain seq x y z
N MET A 1 -27.88 -6.59 -38.61
CA MET A 1 -29.00 -5.91 -37.90
C MET A 1 -28.57 -5.78 -36.45
N LYS A 2 -28.45 -4.64 -35.76
CA LYS A 2 -28.96 -3.27 -35.91
C LYS A 2 -27.81 -2.27 -35.65
N LYS A 3 -27.83 -1.17 -36.41
CA LYS A 3 -27.10 0.08 -36.17
C LYS A 3 -27.69 0.79 -34.94
N ILE A 4 -26.87 1.44 -34.12
CA ILE A 4 -27.27 2.70 -33.47
C ILE A 4 -26.11 3.68 -33.58
N ILE A 5 -26.40 4.76 -34.30
CA ILE A 5 -25.64 5.99 -34.53
C ILE A 5 -26.24 7.02 -33.59
N MET A 6 -25.45 7.87 -32.92
CA MET A 6 -25.83 9.28 -32.73
C MET A 6 -24.60 10.19 -32.76
N LYS A 7 -24.78 11.32 -33.45
CA LYS A 7 -23.81 12.31 -33.91
C LYS A 7 -23.69 13.49 -32.91
N LYS A 8 -22.49 14.08 -32.92
CA LYS A 8 -22.09 15.52 -32.83
C LYS A 8 -23.03 16.55 -32.19
N ALA A 9 -22.42 17.47 -31.43
CA ALA A 9 -22.70 18.90 -31.50
C ALA A 9 -21.38 19.71 -31.44
N GLN A 10 -21.22 20.62 -32.41
CA GLN A 10 -20.17 21.65 -32.50
C GLN A 10 -20.88 23.00 -32.32
N ASN A 11 -20.34 23.91 -31.49
CA ASN A 11 -20.67 25.35 -31.43
C ASN A 11 -19.33 26.07 -31.18
N ILE A 12 -18.68 26.71 -32.16
CA ILE A 12 -18.85 28.10 -32.63
C ILE A 12 -18.85 29.12 -31.50
N LEU A 13 -17.76 29.89 -31.35
CA LEU A 13 -17.84 31.35 -31.29
C LEU A 13 -16.53 32.01 -31.72
N ALA A 14 -16.63 32.82 -32.76
CA ALA A 14 -15.62 33.74 -33.25
C ALA A 14 -15.66 35.05 -32.44
N GLY A 15 -14.52 35.72 -32.29
CA GLY A 15 -14.43 37.02 -31.65
C GLY A 15 -13.08 37.68 -31.90
N LEU A 16 -12.87 38.14 -33.13
CA LEU A 16 -11.81 39.07 -33.52
C LEU A 16 -12.21 40.47 -33.02
N PHE A 17 -11.36 41.17 -32.27
CA PHE A 17 -11.47 42.62 -32.13
C PHE A 17 -10.10 43.29 -32.27
N ILE A 18 -10.17 44.44 -32.92
CA ILE A 18 -9.15 45.14 -33.70
C ILE A 18 -8.77 46.42 -32.94
N ILE A 19 -7.46 46.72 -32.90
CA ILE A 19 -6.77 48.03 -32.92
C ILE A 19 -7.09 49.07 -31.83
N ALA A 20 -6.05 49.58 -31.16
CA ALA A 20 -5.68 51.01 -31.20
C ALA A 20 -4.36 51.29 -30.47
N VAL A 21 -3.34 51.68 -31.24
CA VAL A 21 -2.14 52.39 -30.80
C VAL A 21 -2.50 53.86 -30.62
N SER A 22 -2.10 54.48 -29.51
CA SER A 22 -1.65 55.87 -29.54
C SER A 22 -0.60 56.11 -28.46
N ALA A 23 0.58 56.51 -28.93
CA ALA A 23 1.67 57.03 -28.13
C ALA A 23 1.37 58.49 -27.76
N SER A 24 1.75 58.90 -26.56
CA SER A 24 2.00 60.30 -26.24
C SER A 24 3.14 60.39 -25.22
N CYS A 25 4.23 60.99 -25.68
CA CYS A 25 5.46 61.26 -24.96
C CYS A 25 5.26 62.38 -23.93
N THR A 26 5.88 62.29 -22.75
CA THR A 26 6.48 63.46 -22.08
C THR A 26 7.72 63.06 -21.27
N ASN A 27 8.70 63.95 -21.29
CA ASN A 27 10.05 63.84 -20.76
C ASN A 27 10.11 64.01 -19.23
N GLY A 28 11.01 63.26 -18.59
CA GLY A 28 11.50 63.53 -17.24
C GLY A 28 12.77 62.74 -16.97
N ALA A 29 13.92 63.37 -17.14
CA ALA A 29 15.24 62.77 -16.99
C ALA A 29 15.66 62.71 -15.51
N THR A 30 15.97 61.51 -15.01
CA THR A 30 17.01 61.31 -13.99
C THR A 30 17.68 59.95 -14.23
N LYS A 31 18.96 59.98 -14.62
CA LYS A 31 19.84 58.81 -14.63
C LYS A 31 20.19 58.46 -13.19
N ASN A 32 19.93 57.22 -12.78
CA ASN A 32 20.86 56.52 -11.88
C ASN A 32 20.91 55.05 -12.28
N GLN A 33 22.09 54.60 -12.67
CA GLN A 33 22.37 53.21 -13.00
C GLN A 33 22.83 52.50 -11.73
N VAL A 34 22.32 51.29 -11.46
CA VAL A 34 23.10 50.07 -11.20
C VAL A 34 22.16 48.85 -11.31
N LYS A 35 22.31 48.13 -12.43
CA LYS A 35 22.50 46.67 -12.57
C LYS A 35 21.43 45.65 -12.12
N SER A 36 21.05 44.87 -13.14
CA SER A 36 20.71 43.44 -13.23
C SER A 36 19.31 42.91 -12.87
N ALA A 37 18.69 42.38 -13.94
CA ALA A 37 18.01 41.09 -14.03
C ALA A 37 16.59 40.95 -13.46
N GLU A 38 15.64 41.28 -14.33
CA GLU A 38 14.49 40.44 -14.72
C GLU A 38 14.52 38.98 -14.22
N SER A 39 13.51 38.57 -13.45
CA SER A 39 12.69 37.40 -13.78
C SER A 39 11.44 37.35 -12.91
N THR A 40 10.31 37.55 -13.58
CA THR A 40 8.94 37.23 -13.20
C THR A 40 8.86 35.82 -12.58
N GLN A 41 8.30 35.69 -11.37
CA GLN A 41 7.72 34.44 -10.90
C GLN A 41 6.23 34.64 -10.63
N ALA A 42 5.44 34.37 -11.67
CA ALA A 42 4.06 33.96 -11.54
C ALA A 42 4.01 32.42 -11.58
N MET A 43 3.11 31.87 -10.76
CA MET A 43 2.60 30.48 -10.75
C MET A 43 3.56 29.36 -10.39
N ALA A 44 3.32 28.76 -9.22
CA ALA A 44 2.83 27.38 -9.15
C ALA A 44 2.28 27.12 -7.74
N SER A 45 0.96 27.09 -7.62
CA SER A 45 0.24 26.48 -6.52
C SER A 45 0.71 25.04 -6.36
N LYS A 46 1.47 24.77 -5.31
CA LYS A 46 1.67 23.41 -4.82
C LYS A 46 0.31 22.94 -4.32
N GLU A 47 -0.41 22.22 -5.17
CA GLU A 47 -1.53 21.41 -4.72
C GLU A 47 -0.99 20.39 -3.72
N ASN A 48 -1.42 20.57 -2.48
CA ASN A 48 -1.13 19.71 -1.36
C ASN A 48 -2.04 18.48 -1.51
N LEU A 49 -1.58 17.48 -2.27
CA LEU A 49 -2.29 16.20 -2.41
C LEU A 49 -2.06 15.35 -1.15
N ASN A 50 -2.65 15.78 -0.02
CA ASN A 50 -3.00 14.85 1.04
C ASN A 50 -4.28 14.15 0.60
N GLU A 51 -4.14 13.13 -0.24
CA GLU A 51 -5.18 12.11 -0.31
C GLU A 51 -5.19 11.39 1.04
N ASP A 52 -6.31 11.47 1.76
CA ASP A 52 -6.58 10.63 2.94
C ASP A 52 -6.64 9.17 2.49
N MET A 53 -5.46 8.58 2.31
CA MET A 53 -5.30 7.18 1.99
C MET A 53 -5.79 6.37 3.20
N ALA A 54 -6.73 5.46 2.97
CA ALA A 54 -7.25 4.59 4.01
C ALA A 54 -6.10 3.79 4.64
N SER A 55 -5.90 3.97 5.96
CA SER A 55 -4.91 3.21 6.74
C SER A 55 -5.56 2.04 7.46
N ILE A 56 -4.90 0.88 7.46
CA ILE A 56 -5.42 -0.33 8.08
C ILE A 56 -5.10 -0.35 9.58
N ASN A 57 -6.13 -0.60 10.40
CA ASN A 57 -5.94 -0.79 11.83
C ASN A 57 -5.42 -2.20 12.15
N HIS A 58 -4.12 -2.31 12.44
CA HIS A 58 -3.47 -3.55 12.85
C HIS A 58 -3.39 -3.77 14.38
N SER A 59 -4.10 -2.98 15.20
CA SER A 59 -4.00 -3.03 16.67
C SER A 59 -4.41 -4.38 17.28
N ALA A 60 -5.28 -5.14 16.62
CA ALA A 60 -5.66 -6.48 17.07
C ALA A 60 -4.44 -7.43 17.06
N PHE A 61 -3.63 -7.40 16.00
CA PHE A 61 -2.44 -8.23 15.90
C PHE A 61 -1.31 -7.72 16.79
N ASP A 62 -1.14 -6.40 16.90
CA ASP A 62 -0.18 -5.81 17.85
C ASP A 62 -0.44 -6.27 19.29
N LYS A 63 -1.70 -6.30 19.74
CA LYS A 63 -2.08 -6.83 21.05
C LYS A 63 -1.71 -8.31 21.22
N LEU A 64 -1.94 -9.13 20.18
CA LEU A 64 -1.57 -10.54 20.18
C LEU A 64 -0.05 -10.73 20.29
N LEU A 65 0.72 -9.95 19.53
CA LEU A 65 2.18 -10.00 19.56
C LEU A 65 2.72 -9.59 20.93
N LYS A 66 2.26 -8.46 21.48
CA LYS A 66 2.65 -7.99 22.82
C LYS A 66 2.36 -8.99 23.93
N LYS A 67 1.30 -9.78 23.79
CA LYS A 67 0.92 -10.80 24.78
C LYS A 67 1.72 -12.09 24.64
N ASN A 68 2.06 -12.48 23.41
CA ASN A 68 2.53 -13.83 23.11
C ASN A 68 3.94 -13.90 22.50
N VAL A 69 4.64 -12.77 22.41
CA VAL A 69 6.03 -12.70 21.96
C VAL A 69 6.85 -12.02 23.06
N SER A 70 7.97 -12.65 23.45
CA SER A 70 8.87 -12.08 24.46
C SER A 70 9.70 -10.93 23.89
N ASP A 71 10.33 -10.15 24.77
CA ASP A 71 11.14 -8.98 24.40
C ASP A 71 12.32 -9.32 23.47
N ASN A 72 12.80 -10.56 23.48
CA ASN A 72 13.84 -11.05 22.57
C ASN A 72 13.30 -11.61 21.23
N GLY A 73 12.00 -11.42 20.94
CA GLY A 73 11.36 -11.83 19.70
C GLY A 73 10.95 -13.31 19.61
N LYS A 74 11.03 -14.08 20.71
CA LYS A 74 10.61 -15.49 20.71
C LYS A 74 9.09 -15.59 20.85
N VAL A 75 8.48 -16.33 19.92
CA VAL A 75 7.03 -16.60 19.92
C VAL A 75 6.70 -17.70 20.94
N ASP A 76 5.81 -17.41 21.88
CA ASP A 76 5.21 -18.40 22.78
C ASP A 76 3.96 -19.02 22.12
N TYR A 77 4.19 -20.08 21.35
CA TYR A 77 3.11 -20.82 20.69
C TYR A 77 2.12 -21.46 21.65
N ALA A 78 2.55 -21.84 22.87
CA ALA A 78 1.64 -22.43 23.85
C ALA A 78 0.64 -21.39 24.37
N SER A 79 1.08 -20.13 24.54
CA SER A 79 0.19 -19.02 24.84
C SER A 79 -0.68 -18.66 23.64
N PHE A 80 -0.12 -18.58 22.43
CA PHE A 80 -0.86 -18.26 21.21
C PHE A 80 -1.99 -19.25 20.90
N VAL A 81 -1.85 -20.54 21.24
CA VAL A 81 -2.93 -21.53 21.11
C VAL A 81 -4.20 -21.10 21.87
N LYS A 82 -4.05 -20.41 23.00
CA LYS A 82 -5.18 -19.90 23.80
C LYS A 82 -5.87 -18.70 23.12
N ASP A 83 -5.13 -17.97 22.28
CA ASP A 83 -5.62 -16.81 21.53
C ASP A 83 -5.92 -17.13 20.06
N LYS A 84 -5.97 -18.42 19.69
CA LYS A 84 -6.16 -18.88 18.31
C LYS A 84 -7.34 -18.21 17.62
N ALA A 85 -8.49 -18.12 18.28
CA ALA A 85 -9.69 -17.49 17.70
C ALA A 85 -9.45 -16.02 17.33
N ALA A 86 -8.81 -15.25 18.23
CA ALA A 86 -8.51 -13.84 17.97
C ALA A 86 -7.49 -13.67 16.83
N LEU A 87 -6.54 -14.60 16.69
CA LEU A 87 -5.61 -14.62 15.56
C LEU A 87 -6.34 -14.93 14.23
N GLU A 88 -7.22 -15.92 14.22
CA GLU A 88 -8.04 -16.28 13.04
C GLU A 88 -8.97 -15.12 12.64
N ASP A 89 -9.56 -14.42 13.61
CA ASP A 89 -10.39 -13.24 13.38
C ASP A 89 -9.60 -12.11 12.72
N TYR A 90 -8.38 -11.88 13.19
CA TYR A 90 -7.49 -10.89 12.60
C TYR A 90 -7.14 -11.24 11.15
N VAL A 91 -6.69 -12.47 10.86
CA VAL A 91 -6.38 -12.88 9.48
C VAL A 91 -7.62 -12.79 8.60
N THR A 92 -8.78 -13.21 9.11
CA THR A 92 -10.06 -13.11 8.41
C THR A 92 -10.44 -11.67 8.10
N SER A 93 -10.13 -10.71 8.99
CA SER A 93 -10.38 -9.28 8.72
C SER A 93 -9.61 -8.80 7.49
N LEU A 94 -8.36 -9.24 7.30
CA LEU A 94 -7.53 -8.90 6.15
C LEU A 94 -8.10 -9.49 4.86
N THR A 95 -8.64 -10.72 4.90
CA THR A 95 -9.20 -11.38 3.71
C THR A 95 -10.32 -10.59 3.01
N LYS A 96 -11.03 -9.74 3.76
CA LYS A 96 -12.15 -8.92 3.28
C LYS A 96 -11.70 -7.60 2.64
N MET A 97 -10.42 -7.25 2.73
CA MET A 97 -9.87 -6.03 2.17
C MET A 97 -9.37 -6.25 0.75
N ASN A 98 -9.44 -5.21 -0.08
CA ASN A 98 -8.80 -5.20 -1.40
C ASN A 98 -7.50 -4.38 -1.34
N PRO A 99 -6.33 -5.04 -1.24
CA PRO A 99 -5.05 -4.33 -1.09
C PRO A 99 -4.72 -3.44 -2.30
N ALA A 100 -5.21 -3.75 -3.50
CA ALA A 100 -4.92 -2.94 -4.69
C ALA A 100 -5.49 -1.50 -4.62
N LYS A 101 -6.35 -1.20 -3.64
CA LYS A 101 -6.91 0.13 -3.39
C LYS A 101 -6.14 0.95 -2.34
N LEU A 102 -5.09 0.39 -1.75
CA LEU A 102 -4.31 1.03 -0.70
C LEU A 102 -3.09 1.78 -1.27
N SER A 103 -2.56 2.72 -0.51
CA SER A 103 -1.24 3.28 -0.80
C SER A 103 -0.17 2.18 -0.76
N LYS A 104 0.96 2.36 -1.45
CA LYS A 104 2.04 1.35 -1.46
C LYS A 104 2.49 0.95 -0.07
N ASN A 105 2.64 1.92 0.84
CA ASN A 105 3.04 1.65 2.22
C ASN A 105 2.02 0.79 2.96
N GLU A 106 0.73 1.07 2.79
CA GLU A 106 -0.36 0.29 3.38
C GLU A 106 -0.48 -1.10 2.75
N GLN A 107 -0.21 -1.25 1.44
CA GLN A 107 -0.12 -2.55 0.79
C GLN A 107 1.02 -3.40 1.35
N THR A 108 2.19 -2.80 1.54
CA THR A 108 3.35 -3.47 2.13
C THR A 108 3.06 -3.90 3.56
N ALA A 109 2.52 -2.99 4.40
CA ALA A 109 2.14 -3.31 5.77
C ALA A 109 1.09 -4.43 5.82
N TYR A 110 0.07 -4.36 4.98
CA TYR A 110 -0.96 -5.39 4.84
C TYR A 110 -0.34 -6.76 4.56
N TRP A 111 0.53 -6.88 3.55
CA TRP A 111 1.07 -8.18 3.15
C TRP A 111 2.10 -8.74 4.13
N ILE A 112 2.94 -7.90 4.75
CA ILE A 112 3.86 -8.34 5.82
C ILE A 112 3.05 -8.88 6.99
N ASN A 113 2.01 -8.17 7.41
CA ASN A 113 1.16 -8.57 8.51
C ASN A 113 0.34 -9.83 8.19
N ALA A 114 -0.18 -9.95 6.97
CA ALA A 114 -0.89 -11.14 6.51
C ALA A 114 0.02 -12.36 6.49
N TYR A 115 1.26 -12.23 6.01
CA TYR A 115 2.25 -13.29 6.02
C TYR A 115 2.56 -13.74 7.46
N ASN A 116 3.03 -12.82 8.31
CA ASN A 116 3.47 -13.15 9.67
C ASN A 116 2.34 -13.74 10.52
N ALA A 117 1.11 -13.20 10.43
CA ALA A 117 -0.03 -13.76 11.13
C ALA A 117 -0.42 -15.16 10.60
N SER A 118 -0.34 -15.38 9.27
CA SER A 118 -0.61 -16.69 8.67
C SER A 118 0.45 -17.74 9.02
N VAL A 119 1.71 -17.33 9.17
CA VAL A 119 2.78 -18.22 9.65
C VAL A 119 2.50 -18.66 11.08
N ILE A 120 2.20 -17.73 11.99
CA ILE A 120 1.87 -18.04 13.39
C ILE A 120 0.63 -18.93 13.43
N ASP A 121 -0.44 -18.59 12.70
CA ASP A 121 -1.67 -19.38 12.64
C ASP A 121 -1.40 -20.82 12.15
N LYS A 122 -0.55 -20.98 11.12
CA LYS A 122 -0.16 -22.31 10.64
C LYS A 122 0.55 -23.12 11.72
N VAL A 123 1.47 -22.54 12.48
CA VAL A 123 2.12 -23.23 13.60
C VAL A 123 1.12 -23.56 14.71
N VAL A 124 0.26 -22.60 15.09
CA VAL A 124 -0.75 -22.74 16.14
C VAL A 124 -1.76 -23.85 15.82
N ARG A 125 -2.23 -23.94 14.58
CA ARG A 125 -3.14 -25.01 14.11
C ARG A 125 -2.53 -26.41 14.19
N ASN A 126 -1.20 -26.51 14.19
CA ASN A 126 -0.45 -27.76 14.20
C ASN A 126 0.34 -27.96 15.49
N TYR A 127 0.03 -27.18 16.54
CA TYR A 127 0.72 -27.27 17.81
C TYR A 127 0.27 -28.51 18.61
N PRO A 128 1.17 -29.24 19.30
CA PRO A 128 2.62 -29.05 19.34
C PRO A 128 3.29 -29.58 18.08
N THR A 129 4.21 -28.80 17.52
CA THR A 129 5.10 -29.23 16.44
C THR A 129 6.55 -28.95 16.80
N LYS A 130 7.46 -29.80 16.31
CA LYS A 130 8.91 -29.61 16.46
C LYS A 130 9.50 -28.65 15.43
N SER A 131 8.78 -28.38 14.34
CA SER A 131 9.21 -27.47 13.29
C SER A 131 8.06 -27.24 12.32
N ILE A 132 7.89 -25.99 11.86
CA ILE A 132 6.96 -25.67 10.77
C ILE A 132 7.29 -26.46 9.50
N LEU A 133 8.56 -26.81 9.26
CA LEU A 133 9.02 -27.59 8.10
C LEU A 133 8.51 -29.05 8.10
N LYS A 134 7.84 -29.52 9.16
CA LYS A 134 7.22 -30.85 9.21
C LYS A 134 5.71 -30.83 8.93
N ILE A 135 5.12 -29.64 8.90
CA ILE A 135 3.69 -29.46 8.61
C ILE A 135 3.43 -29.73 7.12
N ASP A 136 2.23 -30.20 6.79
CA ASP A 136 1.79 -30.49 5.42
C ASP A 136 2.73 -31.45 4.67
N GLY A 137 3.27 -32.46 5.36
CA GLY A 137 4.21 -33.42 4.77
C GLY A 137 5.51 -32.78 4.27
N GLY A 138 5.94 -31.68 4.90
CA GLY A 138 7.13 -30.92 4.51
C GLY A 138 6.86 -29.77 3.55
N LYS A 139 5.60 -29.46 3.27
CA LYS A 139 5.17 -28.45 2.28
C LYS A 139 4.46 -27.27 2.92
N ALA A 140 4.73 -26.98 4.19
CA ALA A 140 4.04 -25.95 4.97
C ALA A 140 3.94 -24.58 4.26
N PHE A 141 4.99 -24.18 3.54
CA PHE A 141 5.04 -22.89 2.84
C PHE A 141 4.35 -22.89 1.47
N ASP A 142 4.22 -24.05 0.84
CA ASP A 142 3.58 -24.22 -0.49
C ASP A 142 2.11 -24.64 -0.38
N ALA A 143 1.71 -25.20 0.76
CA ALA A 143 0.33 -25.60 1.00
C ALA A 143 -0.59 -24.38 1.09
N THR A 144 -1.71 -24.43 0.37
CA THR A 144 -2.75 -23.40 0.37
C THR A 144 -3.23 -23.12 1.79
N LEU A 145 -3.26 -21.83 2.15
CA LEU A 145 -3.81 -21.37 3.42
C LEU A 145 -5.34 -21.59 3.47
N PRO A 146 -5.94 -21.74 4.67
CA PRO A 146 -7.39 -21.87 4.81
C PRO A 146 -8.16 -20.54 4.55
N TYR A 147 -7.48 -19.53 4.01
CA TYR A 147 -7.98 -18.17 3.79
C TYR A 147 -7.95 -17.82 2.31
N LYS A 148 -8.92 -17.00 1.89
CA LYS A 148 -8.94 -16.41 0.54
C LYS A 148 -8.77 -14.91 0.64
N PHE A 149 -7.58 -14.39 0.36
CA PHE A 149 -7.30 -12.96 0.44
C PHE A 149 -7.87 -12.25 -0.79
N ASN A 150 -8.88 -11.41 -0.58
CA ASN A 150 -9.62 -10.76 -1.66
C ASN A 150 -10.13 -11.77 -2.73
N GLY A 151 -10.57 -12.94 -2.27
CA GLY A 151 -11.05 -14.04 -3.13
C GLY A 151 -9.96 -14.96 -3.71
N GLU A 152 -8.68 -14.64 -3.53
CA GLU A 152 -7.55 -15.43 -4.03
C GLU A 152 -7.07 -16.45 -2.99
N SER A 153 -6.96 -17.72 -3.39
CA SER A 153 -6.32 -18.76 -2.57
C SER A 153 -4.80 -18.62 -2.67
N LEU A 154 -4.12 -18.47 -1.54
CA LEU A 154 -2.68 -18.23 -1.47
C LEU A 154 -1.99 -19.21 -0.52
N SER A 155 -0.75 -19.58 -0.83
CA SER A 155 0.22 -20.16 0.11
C SER A 155 1.06 -19.06 0.79
N LEU A 156 1.87 -19.42 1.79
CA LEU A 156 2.84 -18.48 2.39
C LEU A 156 3.86 -18.02 1.35
N ASN A 157 4.34 -18.94 0.51
CA ASN A 157 5.23 -18.63 -0.60
C ASN A 157 4.59 -17.71 -1.64
N ASP A 158 3.29 -17.80 -1.87
CA ASP A 158 2.61 -16.87 -2.78
C ASP A 158 2.58 -15.45 -2.23
N ILE A 159 2.33 -15.29 -0.92
CA ILE A 159 2.36 -13.97 -0.27
C ILE A 159 3.77 -13.38 -0.36
N GLU A 160 4.79 -14.13 0.06
CA GLU A 160 6.19 -13.68 0.04
C GLU A 160 6.68 -13.38 -1.38
N LYS A 161 6.58 -14.35 -2.29
CA LYS A 161 7.23 -14.24 -3.60
C LYS A 161 6.42 -13.43 -4.59
N LYS A 162 5.08 -13.52 -4.58
CA LYS A 162 4.24 -12.84 -5.59
C LYS A 162 3.75 -11.47 -5.11
N LYS A 163 3.32 -11.37 -3.85
CA LYS A 163 2.72 -10.13 -3.34
C LYS A 163 3.77 -9.15 -2.82
N LEU A 164 4.84 -9.64 -2.20
CA LEU A 164 5.89 -8.81 -1.62
C LEU A 164 7.13 -8.65 -2.52
N MET A 165 7.75 -9.75 -2.97
CA MET A 165 9.02 -9.69 -3.71
C MET A 165 8.85 -9.51 -5.23
N GLY A 166 7.80 -10.08 -5.80
CA GLY A 166 7.52 -10.05 -7.23
C GLY A 166 6.64 -8.88 -7.69
N SER A 167 6.37 -7.93 -6.80
CA SER A 167 5.55 -6.75 -7.06
C SER A 167 6.40 -5.47 -7.05
N ASP A 168 5.77 -4.34 -7.36
CA ASP A 168 6.37 -3.02 -7.24
C ASP A 168 6.52 -2.54 -5.78
N LEU A 169 6.22 -3.42 -4.81
CA LEU A 169 6.39 -3.19 -3.38
C LEU A 169 7.77 -3.61 -2.87
N PHE A 170 8.57 -4.34 -3.67
CA PHE A 170 9.82 -4.95 -3.19
C PHE A 170 10.82 -3.93 -2.64
N ASP A 171 11.30 -4.23 -1.44
CA ASP A 171 12.37 -3.53 -0.73
C ASP A 171 13.16 -4.59 0.06
N GLY A 172 14.49 -4.52 0.08
CA GLY A 172 15.32 -5.53 0.77
C GLY A 172 14.97 -5.72 2.26
N ARG A 173 14.42 -4.70 2.91
CA ARG A 173 13.95 -4.77 4.30
C ARG A 173 12.72 -5.65 4.47
N ILE A 174 11.93 -5.84 3.41
CA ILE A 174 10.77 -6.73 3.42
C ILE A 174 11.22 -8.17 3.58
N HIS A 175 12.30 -8.58 2.90
CA HIS A 175 12.83 -9.95 3.04
C HIS A 175 13.28 -10.25 4.48
N PHE A 176 13.74 -9.23 5.21
CA PHE A 176 14.04 -9.37 6.64
C PHE A 176 12.77 -9.43 7.51
N ALA A 177 11.72 -8.68 7.14
CA ALA A 177 10.48 -8.60 7.91
C ALA A 177 9.56 -9.82 7.78
N VAL A 178 9.76 -10.65 6.75
CA VAL A 178 9.06 -11.93 6.56
C VAL A 178 9.97 -13.06 7.04
N ASN A 179 9.62 -13.68 8.16
CA ASN A 179 10.42 -14.75 8.74
C ASN A 179 9.69 -16.10 8.64
N CYS A 180 10.43 -17.15 8.32
CA CYS A 180 9.93 -18.52 8.22
C CYS A 180 9.56 -19.16 9.58
N ALA A 181 9.52 -18.38 10.67
CA ALA A 181 9.18 -18.83 12.03
C ALA A 181 9.86 -20.15 12.43
N ALA A 182 11.19 -20.15 12.50
CA ALA A 182 11.94 -21.29 13.02
C ALA A 182 11.48 -21.61 14.46
N VAL A 183 11.13 -22.89 14.68
CA VAL A 183 10.70 -23.47 15.97
C VAL A 183 11.68 -24.55 16.37
#